data_AF-A0AAN6MZF9-F1
#
_entry.id   AF-A0AAN6MZF9-F1
#
_cell.length_a   1.000
_cell.length_b   1.000
_cell.length_c   1.000
_cell.angle_alpha   90.00
_cell.angle_beta   90.00
_cell.angle_gamma   90.00
#
_symmetry.space_group_name_H-M   'P 1'
#
loop_
_entity.id
_entity.type
_entity.pdbx_description
1 polymer ?
#
loop_
_entity_poly.entity_id
_entity_poly.type
_entity_poly.pdbx_seq_one_letter_code
_entity_poly.pdbx_strand_id
1 'polypeptide(L)'
;MPSITECDHTIDPSGDVILTLRTPNAPLAVWRGVYDEPASDECLSSSSCSDVTFRLVSRQLIRASPVFKAALAGGAWKEGVAVADGDDPNAPPIFRIDVEDWDVEALVIVMNAIHGRAAPLSVTLETLARVAVVVDYYHVREALHHVTPYWLQHLRAVLRIPDSYGRELMLWICISLVFEDVDCLLRATHRAIWEASEERWNADCRELGLPIPPALVGEFWFSSDYDCRGAAYSFY
;
A
#
# COMPACT_ATOMS: atom_id res chain seq x y z
N MET A 1 -8.70 23.69 -26.57
CA MET A 1 -9.03 24.12 -25.20
C MET A 1 -8.53 23.03 -24.27
N PRO A 2 -7.69 23.28 -23.26
CA PRO A 2 -7.39 22.26 -22.27
C PRO A 2 -8.49 22.38 -21.20
N SER A 3 -9.41 21.43 -21.24
CA SER A 3 -10.46 21.26 -20.24
C SER A 3 -10.12 20.03 -19.42
N ILE A 4 -10.25 20.20 -18.09
CA ILE A 4 -10.05 19.25 -17.00
C ILE A 4 -8.62 19.31 -16.44
N THR A 5 -8.52 19.87 -15.24
CA THR A 5 -7.35 19.84 -14.38
C THR A 5 -7.09 18.39 -13.95
N GLU A 6 -6.31 17.67 -14.73
CA GLU A 6 -5.60 16.46 -14.31
C GLU A 6 -4.68 16.87 -13.14
N CYS A 7 -4.78 16.19 -12.00
CA CYS A 7 -3.77 16.31 -10.97
C CYS A 7 -2.52 15.57 -11.48
N ASP A 8 -1.55 16.32 -11.99
CA ASP A 8 -0.27 15.80 -12.48
C ASP A 8 0.79 15.86 -11.37
N HIS A 9 1.33 14.68 -11.03
CA HIS A 9 2.50 14.51 -10.18
C HIS A 9 3.73 14.22 -11.05
N THR A 10 4.41 15.28 -11.46
CA THR A 10 5.70 15.15 -12.14
C THR A 10 6.82 14.86 -11.13
N ILE A 11 7.19 13.58 -10.98
CA ILE A 11 8.29 13.14 -10.10
C ILE A 11 9.63 13.27 -10.82
N ASP A 12 9.67 13.01 -12.12
CA ASP A 12 10.83 13.33 -12.97
C ASP A 12 10.34 14.01 -14.26
N PRO A 13 10.71 15.28 -14.52
CA PRO A 13 10.35 15.96 -15.77
C PRO A 13 10.89 15.29 -17.04
N SER A 14 11.99 14.53 -16.92
CA SER A 14 12.60 13.75 -18.01
C SER A 14 12.11 12.29 -18.02
N GLY A 15 11.10 11.96 -17.20
CA GLY A 15 10.52 10.63 -17.12
C GLY A 15 9.95 10.15 -18.44
N ASP A 16 10.16 8.87 -18.72
CA ASP A 16 9.71 8.12 -19.89
C ASP A 16 8.48 7.23 -19.59
N VAL A 17 7.90 7.34 -18.39
CA VAL A 17 6.68 6.63 -18.00
C VAL A 17 5.61 7.63 -17.55
N ILE A 18 4.40 7.47 -18.07
CA ILE A 18 3.18 8.11 -17.59
C ILE A 18 2.30 7.05 -16.94
N LEU A 19 2.25 7.06 -15.61
CA LEU A 19 1.35 6.21 -14.84
C LEU A 19 0.06 7.00 -14.56
N THR A 20 -1.09 6.42 -14.92
CA THR A 20 -2.41 7.03 -14.77
C THR A 20 -3.18 6.25 -13.72
N LEU A 21 -3.48 6.89 -12.60
CA LEU A 21 -4.30 6.35 -11.53
C LEU A 21 -5.77 6.69 -11.78
N ARG A 22 -6.57 5.64 -11.97
CA ARG A 22 -8.03 5.69 -12.10
C ARG A 22 -8.66 5.37 -10.75
N THR A 23 -9.84 5.93 -10.50
CA THR A 23 -10.56 5.75 -9.23
C THR A 23 -9.68 6.03 -7.99
N PRO A 24 -9.05 7.21 -7.89
CA PRO A 24 -8.14 7.52 -6.79
C PRO A 24 -8.85 7.48 -5.43
N ASN A 25 -8.10 7.07 -4.40
CA ASN A 25 -8.51 7.04 -2.99
C ASN A 25 -9.69 6.09 -2.70
N ALA A 26 -9.64 4.87 -3.25
CA ALA A 26 -10.60 3.84 -2.87
C ALA A 26 -10.52 3.54 -1.36
N PRO A 27 -11.65 3.20 -0.70
CA PRO A 27 -11.67 2.95 0.74
C PRO A 27 -10.77 1.79 1.16
N LEU A 28 -9.91 2.01 2.16
CA LEU A 28 -9.07 0.97 2.75
C LEU A 28 -9.73 0.34 3.99
N ALA A 29 -9.71 -1.00 4.07
CA ALA A 29 -10.07 -1.76 5.28
C ALA A 29 -11.43 -1.34 5.87
N VAL A 30 -12.49 -1.43 5.05
CA VAL A 30 -13.86 -1.11 5.47
C VAL A 30 -14.31 -2.12 6.51
N TRP A 31 -14.45 -1.66 7.76
CA TRP A 31 -14.78 -2.51 8.90
C TRP A 31 -16.30 -2.54 9.14
N ARG A 32 -16.94 -3.69 8.95
CA ARG A 32 -18.37 -3.87 9.20
C ARG A 32 -18.58 -4.60 10.53
N GLY A 33 -18.74 -3.84 11.61
CA GLY A 33 -19.08 -4.46 12.90
C GLY A 33 -18.95 -3.57 14.12
N VAL A 34 -20.14 -3.18 14.61
CA VAL A 34 -20.51 -2.65 15.94
C VAL A 34 -20.57 -1.11 16.05
N TYR A 35 -21.83 -0.66 16.16
CA TYR A 35 -22.40 0.70 16.18
C TYR A 35 -22.57 1.37 14.79
N ASP A 36 -23.82 1.40 14.34
CA ASP A 36 -24.37 2.51 13.54
C ASP A 36 -24.17 3.80 14.35
N GLU A 37 -22.99 4.41 14.26
CA GLU A 37 -22.94 5.86 14.21
C GLU A 37 -22.86 6.22 12.74
N PRO A 38 -23.74 7.11 12.23
CA PRO A 38 -23.56 7.62 10.88
C PRO A 38 -22.16 8.20 10.86
N ALA A 39 -21.31 7.68 9.96
CA ALA A 39 -20.05 8.30 9.63
C ALA A 39 -20.32 9.80 9.59
N SER A 40 -19.73 10.55 10.50
CA SER A 40 -19.77 12.01 10.44
C SER A 40 -19.39 12.35 9.01
N ASP A 41 -20.35 12.90 8.27
CA ASP A 41 -20.23 13.42 6.91
C ASP A 41 -19.16 14.53 6.91
N GLU A 42 -17.89 14.13 7.00
CA GLU A 42 -16.70 14.94 6.84
C GLU A 42 -15.73 14.12 5.98
N CYS A 43 -15.61 14.29 4.67
CA CYS A 43 -16.30 15.15 3.74
C CYS A 43 -16.47 14.31 2.46
N LEU A 44 -17.70 14.09 2.01
CA LEU A 44 -17.96 13.99 0.58
C LEU A 44 -17.76 15.39 -0.02
N SER A 45 -16.52 15.88 0.00
CA SER A 45 -16.14 16.91 -0.95
C SER A 45 -16.17 16.22 -2.31
N SER A 46 -17.22 16.51 -3.06
CA SER A 46 -17.32 16.27 -4.49
C SER A 46 -16.10 16.86 -5.20
N SER A 47 -14.98 16.15 -5.17
CA SER A 47 -13.90 16.33 -6.11
C SER A 47 -14.31 15.53 -7.32
N SER A 48 -14.59 16.21 -8.43
CA SER A 48 -14.68 15.60 -9.74
C SER A 48 -13.54 14.58 -9.87
N CYS A 49 -13.89 13.29 -9.92
CA CYS A 49 -12.97 12.16 -9.99
C CYS A 49 -12.24 12.17 -11.34
N SER A 50 -11.28 13.08 -11.47
CA SER A 50 -10.34 13.09 -12.57
C SER A 50 -9.24 12.08 -12.27
N ASP A 51 -8.81 11.37 -13.31
CA ASP A 51 -7.62 10.53 -13.25
C ASP A 51 -6.42 11.37 -12.78
N VAL A 52 -5.50 10.72 -12.06
CA VAL A 52 -4.29 11.34 -11.52
C VAL A 52 -3.10 10.78 -12.29
N THR A 53 -2.27 11.64 -12.86
CA THR A 53 -1.13 11.21 -13.68
C THR A 53 0.18 11.41 -12.93
N PHE A 54 1.15 10.54 -13.20
CA PHE A 54 2.47 10.57 -12.62
C PHE A 54 3.51 10.44 -13.72
N ARG A 55 4.51 11.34 -13.73
CA ARG A 55 5.67 11.24 -14.63
C ARG A 55 6.87 10.64 -13.91
N LEU A 56 7.28 9.45 -14.36
CA LEU A 56 8.22 8.55 -13.69
C LEU A 56 9.32 8.07 -14.65
N VAL A 57 10.38 7.47 -14.09
CA VAL A 57 11.50 6.90 -14.85
C VAL A 57 11.43 5.37 -14.84
N SER A 58 11.27 4.77 -16.02
CA SER A 58 11.16 3.33 -16.25
C SER A 58 12.28 2.54 -15.60
N ARG A 59 13.53 3.00 -15.74
CA ARG A 59 14.71 2.34 -15.18
C ARG A 59 14.67 2.21 -13.66
N GLN A 60 14.11 3.21 -12.97
CA GLN A 60 14.01 3.18 -11.51
C GLN A 60 12.88 2.25 -11.07
N LEU A 61 11.73 2.30 -11.75
CA LEU A 61 10.61 1.38 -11.53
C LEU A 61 11.02 -0.08 -11.76
N ILE A 62 11.66 -0.40 -12.89
CA ILE A 62 12.15 -1.75 -13.25
C ILE A 62 13.15 -2.28 -12.22
N ARG A 63 14.01 -1.39 -11.70
CA ARG A 63 15.02 -1.77 -10.71
C ARG A 63 14.40 -2.05 -9.35
N ALA A 64 13.42 -1.25 -8.94
CA ALA A 64 12.83 -1.32 -7.62
C ALA A 64 11.75 -2.42 -7.52
N SER A 65 11.01 -2.69 -8.60
CA SER A 65 9.83 -3.56 -8.55
C SER A 65 9.86 -4.64 -9.63
N PRO A 66 9.71 -5.93 -9.25
CA PRO A 66 9.47 -6.99 -10.23
C PRO A 66 8.15 -6.82 -10.98
N VAL A 67 7.13 -6.22 -10.36
CA VAL A 67 5.83 -5.95 -10.98
C VAL A 67 5.96 -4.89 -12.08
N PHE A 68 6.58 -3.75 -11.79
CA PHE A 68 6.83 -2.75 -12.84
C PHE A 68 7.79 -3.27 -13.91
N LYS A 69 8.77 -4.11 -13.55
CA LYS A 69 9.63 -4.78 -14.53
C LYS A 69 8.82 -5.65 -15.49
N ALA A 70 7.87 -6.44 -14.99
CA ALA A 70 7.00 -7.26 -15.83
C ALA A 70 6.10 -6.38 -16.71
N ALA A 71 5.48 -5.34 -16.13
CA ALA A 71 4.61 -4.42 -16.85
C ALA A 71 5.33 -3.68 -18.01
N LEU A 72 6.58 -3.26 -17.79
CA LEU A 72 7.38 -2.51 -18.76
C LEU A 72 8.16 -3.40 -19.75
N ALA A 73 8.28 -4.71 -19.48
CA ALA A 73 8.97 -5.66 -20.36
C ALA A 73 8.12 -6.15 -21.56
N GLY A 74 6.89 -5.64 -21.72
CA GLY A 74 5.99 -6.02 -22.82
C GLY A 74 5.38 -7.42 -22.71
N GLY A 75 5.51 -8.07 -21.55
CA GLY A 75 4.99 -9.40 -21.28
C GLY A 75 3.76 -9.36 -20.37
N ALA A 76 2.60 -9.73 -20.93
CA ALA A 76 1.31 -9.98 -20.26
C ALA A 76 0.40 -8.79 -19.91
N TRP A 77 0.82 -7.54 -20.07
CA TRP A 77 -0.05 -6.36 -19.85
C TRP A 77 -0.37 -5.66 -21.17
N LYS A 78 -1.64 -5.31 -21.39
CA LYS A 78 -2.12 -4.63 -22.60
C LYS A 78 -1.72 -3.14 -22.69
N GLU A 79 -1.06 -2.60 -21.66
CA GLU A 79 -0.92 -1.15 -21.45
C GLU A 79 0.46 -0.56 -21.75
N GLY A 80 1.53 -1.36 -21.82
CA GLY A 80 2.88 -0.90 -22.16
C GLY A 80 3.06 -0.55 -23.64
N VAL A 81 2.23 0.34 -24.18
CA VAL A 81 2.40 0.87 -25.53
C VAL A 81 3.44 1.98 -25.47
N ALA A 82 4.60 1.76 -26.08
CA ALA A 82 5.51 2.84 -26.41
C ALA A 82 4.82 3.72 -27.48
N VAL A 83 4.27 4.84 -27.06
CA VAL A 83 3.68 5.83 -27.96
C VAL A 83 4.71 6.93 -28.21
N ALA A 84 4.79 7.42 -29.44
CA ALA A 84 5.54 8.64 -29.72
C ALA A 84 4.97 9.79 -28.88
N ASP A 85 5.83 10.61 -28.27
CA ASP A 85 5.40 11.78 -27.50
C ASP A 85 4.88 12.86 -28.47
N GLY A 86 3.57 12.85 -28.72
CA GLY A 86 2.91 13.76 -29.66
C GLY A 86 3.18 13.44 -31.14
N ASP A 87 3.01 14.46 -31.99
CA ASP A 87 3.21 14.37 -33.46
C ASP A 87 4.69 14.42 -33.87
N ASP A 88 5.65 14.45 -32.94
CA ASP A 88 7.09 14.47 -33.26
C ASP A 88 7.63 13.04 -33.47
N PRO A 89 7.96 12.64 -34.71
CA PRO A 89 8.48 11.31 -35.01
C PRO A 89 9.87 11.02 -34.41
N ASN A 90 10.58 12.02 -33.86
CA ASN A 90 11.89 11.84 -33.24
C ASN A 90 11.88 11.86 -31.71
N ALA A 91 10.72 12.07 -31.07
CA ALA A 91 10.63 12.08 -29.62
C ALA A 91 10.89 10.68 -29.03
N PRO A 92 11.55 10.58 -27.86
CA PRO A 92 11.75 9.29 -27.21
C PRO A 92 10.40 8.64 -26.86
N PRO A 93 10.30 7.30 -26.88
CA PRO A 93 9.06 6.60 -26.57
C PRO A 93 8.65 6.83 -25.12
N ILE A 94 7.35 7.07 -24.90
CA ILE A 94 6.75 7.13 -23.57
C ILE A 94 5.95 5.85 -23.33
N PHE A 95 6.17 5.23 -22.18
CA PHE A 95 5.37 4.11 -21.70
C PHE A 95 4.16 4.62 -20.92
N ARG A 96 2.98 4.05 -21.16
CA ARG A 96 1.78 4.35 -20.38
C ARG A 96 1.45 3.15 -19.49
N ILE A 97 1.03 3.39 -18.26
CA ILE A 97 0.58 2.36 -17.32
C ILE A 97 -0.71 2.87 -16.69
N ASP A 98 -1.78 2.08 -16.74
CA ASP A 98 -2.99 2.38 -15.98
C ASP A 98 -2.96 1.58 -14.67
N VAL A 99 -3.31 2.23 -13.57
CA VAL A 99 -3.49 1.59 -12.25
C VAL A 99 -4.79 2.10 -11.66
N GLU A 100 -5.40 1.32 -10.79
CA GLU A 100 -6.72 1.64 -10.24
C GLU A 100 -6.72 1.52 -8.72
N ASP A 101 -7.66 2.22 -8.07
CA ASP A 101 -8.07 2.04 -6.67
C ASP A 101 -7.01 2.36 -5.59
N TRP A 102 -5.84 2.86 -5.98
CA TRP A 102 -4.83 3.28 -5.03
C TRP A 102 -5.15 4.64 -4.39
N ASP A 103 -4.66 4.81 -3.15
CA ASP A 103 -4.59 6.11 -2.51
C ASP A 103 -3.48 6.96 -3.13
N VAL A 104 -3.82 8.21 -3.44
CA VAL A 104 -2.93 9.15 -4.14
C VAL A 104 -1.70 9.46 -3.29
N GLU A 105 -1.89 9.74 -2.00
CA GLU A 105 -0.79 10.09 -1.10
C GLU A 105 0.18 8.91 -0.93
N ALA A 106 -0.34 7.70 -0.74
CA ALA A 106 0.45 6.49 -0.65
C ALA A 106 1.28 6.23 -1.92
N LEU A 107 0.66 6.36 -3.10
CA LEU A 107 1.37 6.24 -4.37
C LEU A 107 2.44 7.32 -4.52
N VAL A 108 2.15 8.58 -4.20
CA VAL A 108 3.14 9.68 -4.24
C VAL A 108 4.34 9.33 -3.36
N ILE A 109 4.13 8.82 -2.14
CA ILE A 109 5.20 8.43 -1.22
C ILE A 109 6.05 7.32 -1.82
N VAL A 110 5.43 6.24 -2.29
CA VAL A 110 6.13 5.07 -2.84
C VAL A 110 6.90 5.44 -4.11
N MET A 111 6.29 6.20 -5.02
CA MET A 111 6.96 6.63 -6.24
C MET A 111 8.14 7.56 -5.94
N ASN A 112 8.02 8.50 -5.00
CA ASN A 112 9.15 9.32 -4.56
C ASN A 112 10.29 8.47 -3.98
N ALA A 113 9.95 7.47 -3.15
CA ALA A 113 10.94 6.57 -2.55
C ALA A 113 11.68 5.75 -3.62
N ILE A 114 10.97 5.19 -4.60
CA ILE A 114 11.58 4.49 -5.76
C ILE A 114 12.55 5.41 -6.52
N HIS A 115 12.21 6.70 -6.61
CA HIS A 115 13.03 7.70 -7.30
C HIS A 115 14.13 8.30 -6.43
N GLY A 116 14.33 7.80 -5.20
CA GLY A 116 15.34 8.31 -4.26
C GLY A 116 15.09 9.74 -3.81
N ARG A 117 13.84 10.21 -3.89
CA ARG A 117 13.42 11.54 -3.43
C ARG A 117 13.01 11.48 -1.97
N ALA A 118 12.92 12.66 -1.35
CA ALA A 118 12.56 12.77 0.07
C ALA A 118 11.15 12.20 0.32
N ALA A 119 11.02 11.47 1.42
CA ALA A 119 9.74 11.00 1.95
C ALA A 119 9.29 11.91 3.12
N PRO A 120 8.00 11.91 3.49
CA PRO A 120 7.51 12.64 4.65
C PRO A 120 8.26 12.28 5.95
N LEU A 121 8.44 13.26 6.84
CA LEU A 121 9.08 13.02 8.14
C LEU A 121 8.21 12.19 9.09
N SER A 122 6.89 12.25 8.92
CA SER A 122 5.90 11.53 9.71
C SER A 122 4.70 11.19 8.83
N VAL A 123 4.03 10.09 9.15
CA VAL A 123 2.80 9.63 8.50
C VAL A 123 1.82 9.18 9.57
N THR A 124 0.53 9.16 9.24
CA THR A 124 -0.50 8.58 10.12
C THR A 124 -0.50 7.05 10.04
N LEU A 125 -1.16 6.37 10.98
CA LEU A 125 -1.35 4.91 10.91
C LEU A 125 -2.07 4.52 9.61
N GLU A 126 -3.10 5.28 9.23
CA GLU A 126 -3.87 5.07 8.00
C GLU A 126 -3.01 5.22 6.75
N THR A 127 -2.24 6.32 6.64
CA THR A 127 -1.34 6.56 5.51
C THR A 127 -0.28 5.46 5.43
N LEU A 128 0.32 5.04 6.56
CA LEU A 128 1.32 3.97 6.56
C LEU A 128 0.72 2.62 6.15
N ALA A 129 -0.52 2.33 6.54
CA ALA A 129 -1.20 1.12 6.10
C ALA A 129 -1.47 1.14 4.59
N ARG A 130 -1.89 2.28 4.03
CA ARG A 130 -2.06 2.43 2.57
C ARG A 130 -0.74 2.26 1.83
N VAL A 131 0.33 2.87 2.34
CA VAL A 131 1.70 2.65 1.83
C VAL A 131 2.07 1.17 1.91
N ALA A 132 1.76 0.47 3.01
CA ALA A 132 2.06 -0.95 3.17
C ALA A 132 1.39 -1.81 2.07
N VAL A 133 0.12 -1.56 1.75
CA VAL A 133 -0.58 -2.29 0.66
C VAL A 133 0.11 -2.06 -0.68
N VAL A 134 0.47 -0.82 -1.01
CA VAL A 134 1.18 -0.48 -2.26
C VAL A 134 2.56 -1.15 -2.28
N VAL A 135 3.29 -1.11 -1.16
CA VAL A 135 4.63 -1.69 -1.02
C VAL A 135 4.61 -3.21 -1.20
N ASP A 136 3.62 -3.88 -0.60
CA ASP A 136 3.44 -5.32 -0.73
C ASP A 136 3.11 -5.70 -2.18
N TYR A 137 2.14 -5.01 -2.78
CA TYR A 137 1.70 -5.29 -4.16
C TYR A 137 2.85 -5.13 -5.17
N TYR A 138 3.58 -4.01 -5.12
CA TYR A 138 4.67 -3.77 -6.07
C TYR A 138 5.99 -4.41 -5.65
N HIS A 139 6.05 -5.05 -4.48
CA HIS A 139 7.28 -5.61 -3.89
C HIS A 139 8.43 -4.59 -3.87
N VAL A 140 8.20 -3.43 -3.24
CA VAL A 140 9.14 -2.29 -3.20
C VAL A 140 9.57 -1.91 -1.78
N ARG A 141 9.62 -2.89 -0.87
CA ARG A 141 9.99 -2.68 0.54
C ARG A 141 11.36 -2.02 0.67
N GLU A 142 12.32 -2.46 -0.14
CA GLU A 142 13.69 -1.97 -0.15
C GLU A 142 13.78 -0.48 -0.48
N ALA A 143 12.87 0.06 -1.27
CA ALA A 143 12.86 1.50 -1.59
C ALA A 143 12.52 2.35 -0.34
N LEU A 144 11.80 1.79 0.63
CA LEU A 144 11.38 2.49 1.85
C LEU A 144 12.17 2.07 3.11
N HIS A 145 13.17 1.20 2.99
CA HIS A 145 13.87 0.62 4.14
C HIS A 145 14.53 1.67 5.04
N HIS A 146 14.94 2.82 4.49
CA HIS A 146 15.57 3.90 5.25
C HIS A 146 14.57 4.73 6.06
N VAL A 147 13.33 4.90 5.59
CA VAL A 147 12.36 5.82 6.20
C VAL A 147 11.40 5.11 7.14
N THR A 148 11.03 3.88 6.81
CA THR A 148 10.02 3.10 7.57
C THR A 148 10.35 2.95 9.06
N PRO A 149 11.61 2.69 9.50
CA PRO A 149 11.92 2.58 10.92
C PRO A 149 11.58 3.86 11.71
N TYR A 150 11.76 5.03 11.10
CA TYR A 150 11.41 6.32 11.73
C TYR A 150 9.90 6.48 11.89
N TRP A 151 9.12 6.13 10.86
CA TRP A 151 7.65 6.17 10.94
C TRP A 151 7.11 5.20 11.98
N LEU A 152 7.61 3.96 12.01
CA LEU A 152 7.22 2.95 13.00
C LEU A 152 7.54 3.42 14.42
N GLN A 153 8.76 3.94 14.64
CA GLN A 153 9.15 4.48 15.94
C GLN A 153 8.26 5.65 16.36
N HIS A 154 7.96 6.57 15.44
CA HIS A 154 7.08 7.71 15.72
C HIS A 154 5.67 7.26 16.08
N LEU A 155 5.05 6.39 15.27
CA LEU A 155 3.70 5.88 15.51
C LEU A 155 3.59 5.15 16.85
N ARG A 156 4.60 4.35 17.22
CA ARG A 156 4.65 3.67 18.53
C ARG A 156 4.81 4.61 19.71
N ALA A 157 5.43 5.77 19.50
CA ALA A 157 5.60 6.78 20.53
C ALA A 157 4.31 7.58 20.77
N VAL A 158 3.49 7.77 19.73
CA VAL A 158 2.28 8.63 19.79
C VAL A 158 0.98 7.83 19.89
N LEU A 159 0.95 6.59 19.42
CA LEU A 159 -0.22 5.71 19.46
C LEU A 159 0.04 4.49 20.35
N ARG A 160 -1.00 4.09 21.09
CA ARG A 160 -1.03 2.80 21.76
C ARG A 160 -1.54 1.74 20.78
N ILE A 161 -0.87 0.59 20.70
CA ILE A 161 -1.40 -0.57 19.97
C ILE A 161 -2.73 -0.98 20.62
N PRO A 162 -3.83 -1.11 19.87
CA PRO A 162 -5.13 -1.44 20.42
C PRO A 162 -5.11 -2.73 21.25
N ASP A 163 -5.81 -2.72 22.39
CA ASP A 163 -5.98 -3.91 23.22
C ASP A 163 -7.22 -4.73 22.84
N SER A 164 -7.94 -4.33 21.79
CA SER A 164 -9.15 -5.01 21.32
C SER A 164 -9.10 -5.31 19.83
N TYR A 165 -9.71 -6.41 19.41
CA TYR A 165 -9.82 -6.76 18.00
C TYR A 165 -10.70 -5.76 17.24
N GLY A 166 -10.15 -5.18 16.18
CA GLY A 166 -10.80 -4.12 15.40
C GLY A 166 -9.95 -3.65 14.23
N ARG A 167 -10.48 -2.68 13.47
CA ARG A 167 -9.85 -2.12 12.27
C ARG A 167 -8.41 -1.67 12.51
N GLU A 168 -8.16 -0.87 13.54
CA GLU A 168 -6.82 -0.35 13.82
C GLU A 168 -5.82 -1.47 14.12
N LEU A 169 -6.25 -2.53 14.83
CA LEU A 169 -5.39 -3.69 15.09
C LEU A 169 -5.04 -4.42 13.78
N MET A 170 -5.99 -4.53 12.85
CA MET A 170 -5.73 -5.09 11.52
C MET A 170 -4.74 -4.24 10.71
N LEU A 171 -4.82 -2.91 10.81
CA LEU A 171 -3.81 -2.02 10.19
C LEU A 171 -2.42 -2.25 10.80
N TRP A 172 -2.32 -2.35 12.13
CA TRP A 172 -1.06 -2.67 12.81
C TRP A 172 -0.49 -4.02 12.35
N ILE A 173 -1.32 -5.05 12.20
CA ILE A 173 -0.90 -6.36 11.68
C ILE A 173 -0.38 -6.21 10.24
N CYS A 174 -1.13 -5.56 9.36
CA CYS A 174 -0.72 -5.30 7.97
C CYS A 174 0.64 -4.60 7.89
N ILE A 175 0.80 -3.47 8.59
CA ILE A 175 2.05 -2.71 8.62
C ILE A 175 3.19 -3.59 9.14
N SER A 176 2.94 -4.34 10.22
CA SER A 176 3.98 -5.15 10.85
C SER A 176 4.41 -6.34 9.97
N LEU A 177 3.48 -6.92 9.21
CA LEU A 177 3.79 -7.95 8.22
C LEU A 177 4.64 -7.38 7.08
N VAL A 178 4.19 -6.28 6.48
CA VAL A 178 4.83 -5.72 5.30
C VAL A 178 6.20 -5.13 5.62
N PHE A 179 6.42 -4.60 6.81
CA PHE A 179 7.69 -3.99 7.20
C PHE A 179 8.51 -4.81 8.21
N GLU A 180 8.18 -6.09 8.37
CA GLU A 180 8.91 -7.05 9.21
C GLU A 180 9.10 -6.59 10.68
N ASP A 181 8.08 -5.93 11.22
CA ASP A 181 8.07 -5.48 12.60
C ASP A 181 7.59 -6.61 13.53
N VAL A 182 8.47 -7.59 13.74
CA VAL A 182 8.16 -8.87 14.41
C VAL A 182 7.53 -8.67 15.79
N ASP A 183 8.05 -7.74 16.61
CA ASP A 183 7.54 -7.51 17.96
C ASP A 183 6.09 -7.01 17.96
N CYS A 184 5.76 -6.09 17.06
CA CYS A 184 4.40 -5.59 16.92
C CYS A 184 3.50 -6.64 16.29
N LEU A 185 4.00 -7.37 15.30
CA LEU A 185 3.28 -8.43 14.63
C LEU A 185 2.79 -9.48 15.63
N LEU A 186 3.71 -10.05 16.42
CA LEU A 186 3.39 -11.10 17.39
C LEU A 186 2.40 -10.62 18.44
N ARG A 187 2.56 -9.39 18.93
CA ARG A 187 1.64 -8.82 19.92
C ARG A 187 0.24 -8.61 19.35
N ALA A 188 0.15 -8.06 18.15
CA ALA A 188 -1.12 -7.73 17.51
C ALA A 188 -1.86 -8.99 17.04
N THR A 189 -1.16 -9.98 16.47
CA THR A 189 -1.76 -11.26 16.08
C THR A 189 -2.18 -12.09 17.29
N HIS A 190 -1.38 -12.13 18.37
CA HIS A 190 -1.80 -12.76 19.63
C HIS A 190 -3.10 -12.16 20.15
N ARG A 191 -3.26 -10.83 20.04
CA ARG A 191 -4.49 -10.15 20.45
C ARG A 191 -5.67 -10.54 19.56
N ALA A 192 -5.47 -10.57 18.25
CA ALA A 192 -6.48 -11.00 17.30
C ALA A 192 -6.91 -12.46 17.52
N ILE A 193 -5.97 -13.37 17.77
CA ILE A 193 -6.24 -14.77 18.14
C ILE A 193 -7.11 -14.84 19.40
N TRP A 194 -6.80 -14.04 20.40
CA TRP A 194 -7.51 -14.14 21.68
C TRP A 194 -8.99 -13.71 21.58
N GLU A 195 -9.33 -12.81 20.66
CA GLU A 195 -10.63 -12.13 20.64
C GLU A 195 -11.49 -12.42 19.40
N ALA A 196 -10.87 -12.73 18.26
CA ALA A 196 -11.58 -13.11 17.04
C ALA A 196 -11.82 -14.62 17.01
N SER A 197 -12.93 -15.09 16.46
CA SER A 197 -13.00 -16.48 16.02
C SER A 197 -12.18 -16.67 14.74
N GLU A 198 -11.74 -17.90 14.46
CA GLU A 198 -11.06 -18.22 13.19
C GLU A 198 -11.91 -17.81 11.97
N GLU A 199 -13.22 -18.06 12.02
CA GLU A 199 -14.16 -17.65 10.97
C GLU A 199 -14.18 -16.13 10.76
N ARG A 200 -14.23 -15.36 11.86
CA ARG A 200 -14.22 -13.90 11.82
C ARG A 200 -12.91 -13.36 11.27
N TRP A 201 -11.77 -13.87 11.77
CA TRP A 201 -10.45 -13.53 11.26
C TRP A 201 -10.33 -13.78 9.75
N ASN A 202 -10.77 -14.95 9.29
CA ASN A 202 -10.70 -15.33 7.88
C ASN A 202 -11.60 -14.45 7.01
N ALA A 203 -12.78 -14.07 7.49
CA ALA A 203 -13.66 -13.13 6.82
C ALA A 203 -13.01 -11.73 6.73
N ASP A 204 -12.54 -11.20 7.86
CA ASP A 204 -11.93 -9.87 7.93
C ASP A 204 -10.65 -9.78 7.06
N CYS A 205 -9.79 -10.81 7.06
CA CYS A 205 -8.61 -10.84 6.17
C CYS A 205 -8.98 -10.79 4.67
N ARG A 206 -10.12 -11.37 4.28
CA ARG A 206 -10.59 -11.38 2.89
C ARG A 206 -11.26 -10.08 2.50
N GLU A 207 -12.04 -9.49 3.40
CA GLU A 207 -12.88 -8.33 3.09
C GLU A 207 -12.12 -6.99 3.19
N LEU A 208 -11.09 -6.91 4.03
CA LEU A 208 -10.40 -5.64 4.28
C LEU A 208 -9.42 -5.22 3.17
N GLY A 209 -9.15 -6.10 2.19
CA GLY A 209 -8.20 -5.81 1.11
C GLY A 209 -6.77 -5.57 1.59
N LEU A 210 -6.43 -6.07 2.79
CA LEU A 210 -5.09 -5.96 3.36
C LEU A 210 -4.24 -7.18 2.96
N PRO A 211 -2.92 -7.03 2.79
CA PRO A 211 -1.98 -8.13 2.54
C PRO A 211 -1.73 -8.98 3.79
N ILE A 212 -2.81 -9.51 4.38
CA ILE A 212 -2.77 -10.37 5.56
C ILE A 212 -3.20 -11.78 5.12
N PRO A 213 -2.25 -12.75 5.06
CA PRO A 213 -2.60 -14.12 4.72
C PRO A 213 -3.53 -14.71 5.80
N PRO A 214 -4.66 -15.34 5.41
CA PRO A 214 -5.54 -16.02 6.39
C PRO A 214 -4.78 -17.08 7.21
N ALA A 215 -3.81 -17.76 6.57
CA ALA A 215 -2.98 -18.79 7.18
C ALA A 215 -1.98 -18.28 8.22
N LEU A 216 -1.76 -16.96 8.32
CA LEU A 216 -0.83 -16.35 9.29
C LEU A 216 -1.09 -16.82 10.73
N VAL A 217 -2.36 -17.11 11.03
CA VAL A 217 -2.85 -17.45 12.35
C VAL A 217 -3.27 -18.92 12.46
N GLY A 218 -3.42 -19.62 11.32
CA GLY A 218 -3.90 -20.99 11.26
C GLY A 218 -3.09 -21.94 12.15
N GLU A 219 -1.75 -21.87 12.10
CA GLU A 219 -0.88 -22.74 12.90
C GLU A 219 -1.03 -22.53 14.42
N PHE A 220 -1.39 -21.32 14.85
CA PHE A 220 -1.61 -21.01 16.27
C PHE A 220 -2.96 -21.48 16.78
N TRP A 221 -4.00 -21.50 15.95
CA TRP A 221 -5.32 -22.04 16.32
C TRP A 221 -5.29 -23.55 16.55
N PHE A 222 -4.46 -24.28 15.79
CA PHE A 222 -4.32 -25.73 15.93
C PHE A 222 -3.34 -26.16 17.02
N SER A 223 -2.52 -25.25 17.53
CA SER A 223 -1.60 -25.50 18.64
C SER A 223 -2.25 -25.05 19.95
N SER A 224 -3.06 -25.93 20.55
CA SER A 224 -3.69 -25.72 21.87
C SER A 224 -2.69 -25.63 23.03
N ASP A 225 -1.39 -25.79 22.78
CA ASP A 225 -0.35 -25.74 23.81
C ASP A 225 0.68 -24.64 23.47
N TYR A 226 0.63 -23.56 24.25
CA TYR A 226 1.60 -22.48 24.21
C TYR A 226 2.97 -22.99 24.72
N ASP A 227 3.91 -23.25 23.82
CA ASP A 227 5.34 -23.13 24.14
C ASP A 227 5.97 -22.02 23.30
N CYS A 228 6.34 -20.93 23.97
CA CYS A 228 6.75 -19.65 23.38
C CYS A 228 8.19 -19.67 22.84
N ARG A 229 8.67 -20.80 22.31
CA ARG A 229 10.04 -20.95 21.83
C ARG A 229 10.09 -21.67 20.49
N GLY A 230 10.08 -20.87 19.42
CA GLY A 230 10.64 -21.30 18.14
C GLY A 230 9.66 -21.39 16.98
N ALA A 231 8.94 -20.31 16.68
CA ALA A 231 8.43 -20.11 15.33
C ALA A 231 9.37 -19.12 14.62
N ALA A 232 10.41 -19.64 13.99
CA ALA A 232 11.19 -18.88 13.01
C ALA A 232 10.32 -18.78 11.75
N TYR A 233 9.58 -17.69 11.62
CA TYR A 233 8.91 -17.37 10.37
C TYR A 233 9.97 -16.98 9.34
N SER A 234 10.24 -17.90 8.41
CA SER A 234 10.96 -17.57 7.18
C SER A 234 9.99 -16.79 6.31
N PHE A 235 10.03 -15.47 6.41
CA PHE A 235 9.55 -14.61 5.33
C PHE A 235 10.57 -14.73 4.19
N TYR A 236 10.05 -14.89 2.97
CA TYR A 236 10.75 -15.27 1.73
C TYR A 236 12.14 -14.66 1.52
#